data_AF-A0A841GG00-F1
#
_entry.id   AF-A0A841GG00-F1
#
_cell.length_a   1.000
_cell.length_b   1.000
_cell.length_c   1.000
_cell.angle_alpha   90.00
_cell.angle_beta   90.00
_cell.angle_gamma   90.00
#
_symmetry.space_group_name_H-M   'P 1'
#
loop_
_entity.id
_entity.type
_entity.pdbx_description
1 polymer ?
#
loop_
_entity_poly.entity_id
_entity_poly.type
_entity_poly.pdbx_seq_one_letter_code
_entity_poly.pdbx_strand_id
1 'polypeptide(L)'
;MIIAIDYGNNKCGYAIGNNFISKSGTVKTKDIMKIISNTKKIVMGIPLSMSGNYSTQSLKVLTFANKLVEKGYDVFLIDERLTTKMASSFGIKDDDAFSARQIFMDFVQNPSVAQKFRKEKFLNLDLREENVLFYEVPPSKKIKADALTKDYSIAFLHLSIGNFTYSNPDTLDKKYNIVITKKEFEKNGKNFLKSGGKIILV
;
A
#
# COMPACT_ATOMS: atom_id res chain seq x y z
N MET A 1 -9.73 -4.75 -20.26
CA MET A 1 -10.38 -3.59 -19.63
C MET A 1 -9.83 -3.40 -18.23
N ILE A 2 -9.26 -2.23 -17.99
CA ILE A 2 -8.66 -1.75 -16.75
C ILE A 2 -9.60 -0.72 -16.16
N ILE A 3 -9.74 -0.72 -14.83
CA ILE A 3 -10.32 0.38 -14.09
C ILE A 3 -9.28 0.94 -13.11
N ALA A 4 -9.01 2.23 -13.19
CA ALA A 4 -8.27 2.97 -12.16
C ALA A 4 -9.25 3.61 -11.19
N ILE A 5 -8.94 3.59 -9.90
CA ILE A 5 -9.79 4.09 -8.83
C ILE A 5 -8.95 4.94 -7.87
N ASP A 6 -9.37 6.18 -7.68
CA ASP A 6 -8.97 6.98 -6.52
C ASP A 6 -10.01 6.75 -5.41
N TYR A 7 -9.61 6.06 -4.35
CA TYR A 7 -10.55 5.56 -3.34
C TYR A 7 -10.66 6.52 -2.13
N GLY A 8 -11.72 7.33 -2.14
CA GLY A 8 -12.09 8.19 -1.02
C GLY A 8 -13.16 7.59 -0.10
N ASN A 9 -13.37 8.26 1.05
CA ASN A 9 -14.34 7.84 2.07
C ASN A 9 -15.81 8.00 1.62
N ASN A 10 -16.12 9.12 0.96
CA ASN A 10 -17.48 9.47 0.55
C ASN A 10 -17.72 9.25 -0.95
N LYS A 11 -16.67 9.53 -1.74
CA LYS A 11 -16.68 9.53 -3.19
C LYS A 11 -15.39 8.85 -3.66
N CYS A 12 -15.46 8.19 -4.82
CA CYS A 12 -14.32 7.65 -5.52
C CYS A 12 -14.27 8.25 -6.92
N GLY A 13 -13.07 8.58 -7.37
CA GLY A 13 -12.79 8.79 -8.78
C GLY A 13 -12.65 7.46 -9.50
N TYR A 14 -13.04 7.39 -10.76
CA TYR A 14 -12.78 6.23 -11.61
C TYR A 14 -12.42 6.63 -13.03
N ALA A 15 -11.57 5.81 -13.66
CA ALA A 15 -11.29 5.84 -15.09
C ALA A 15 -11.24 4.41 -15.63
N ILE A 16 -11.92 4.16 -16.75
CA ILE A 16 -12.06 2.85 -17.38
C ILE A 16 -11.50 2.94 -18.79
N GLY A 17 -10.77 1.91 -19.21
CA GLY A 17 -10.20 1.85 -20.55
C GLY A 17 -9.39 0.59 -20.81
N ASN A 18 -8.71 0.57 -21.95
CA ASN A 18 -7.63 -0.39 -22.25
C ASN A 18 -6.33 0.38 -22.36
N ASN A 19 -6.03 0.92 -23.55
CA ASN A 19 -4.87 1.78 -23.79
C ASN A 19 -5.22 3.27 -23.62
N PHE A 20 -6.49 3.61 -23.83
CA PHE A 20 -7.04 4.95 -23.65
C PHE A 20 -8.24 4.90 -22.72
N ILE A 21 -8.51 6.02 -22.04
CA ILE A 21 -9.67 6.18 -21.17
C ILE A 21 -10.91 6.31 -22.05
N SER A 22 -11.85 5.36 -21.91
CA SER A 22 -13.14 5.39 -22.60
C SER A 22 -14.24 6.02 -21.75
N LYS A 23 -14.09 6.00 -20.42
CA LYS A 23 -15.05 6.59 -19.48
C LYS A 23 -14.34 6.97 -18.19
N SER A 24 -14.63 8.14 -17.65
CA SER A 24 -14.16 8.55 -16.32
C SER A 24 -15.22 9.38 -15.61
N GLY A 25 -15.12 9.47 -14.29
CA GLY A 25 -16.00 10.31 -13.49
C GLY A 25 -15.82 10.06 -12.01
N THR A 26 -16.81 10.48 -11.24
CA THR A 26 -16.87 10.21 -9.80
C THR A 26 -18.12 9.43 -9.45
N VAL A 27 -18.07 8.67 -8.36
CA VAL A 27 -19.20 7.89 -7.85
C VAL A 27 -19.15 7.87 -6.33
N LYS A 28 -20.28 7.71 -5.64
CA LYS A 28 -20.27 7.49 -4.19
C LYS A 28 -19.51 6.21 -3.87
N THR A 29 -18.70 6.20 -2.81
CA THR A 29 -17.86 5.03 -2.45
C THR A 29 -18.69 3.76 -2.28
N LYS A 30 -19.90 3.85 -1.73
CA LYS A 30 -20.83 2.71 -1.60
C LYS A 30 -21.26 2.07 -2.94
N ASP A 31 -21.18 2.84 -4.03
CA ASP A 31 -21.64 2.45 -5.36
C ASP A 31 -20.48 2.03 -6.28
N ILE A 32 -19.21 2.10 -5.84
CA ILE A 32 -18.03 1.77 -6.67
C ILE A 32 -18.06 0.34 -7.21
N MET A 33 -18.59 -0.61 -6.42
CA MET A 33 -18.71 -2.01 -6.84
C MET A 33 -19.60 -2.18 -8.08
N LYS A 34 -20.56 -1.28 -8.30
CA LYS A 34 -21.42 -1.28 -9.51
C LYS A 34 -20.65 -0.88 -10.76
N ILE A 35 -19.57 -0.11 -10.60
CA ILE A 35 -18.70 0.33 -11.70
C ILE A 35 -17.66 -0.76 -12.03
N ILE A 36 -17.18 -1.49 -11.03
CA ILE A 36 -16.14 -2.53 -11.18
C ILE A 36 -16.63 -3.78 -11.92
N SER A 37 -17.94 -4.09 -11.91
CA SER A 37 -18.50 -5.40 -12.26
C SER A 37 -18.10 -5.98 -13.64
N ASN A 38 -17.61 -5.15 -14.57
CA ASN A 38 -17.21 -5.56 -15.91
C ASN A 38 -15.69 -5.65 -16.14
N THR A 39 -14.85 -5.49 -15.12
CA THR A 39 -13.38 -5.52 -15.26
C THR A 39 -12.73 -6.61 -14.42
N LYS A 40 -11.61 -7.17 -14.89
CA LYS A 40 -10.79 -8.10 -14.09
C LYS A 40 -9.57 -7.44 -13.46
N LYS A 41 -9.07 -6.35 -14.06
CA LYS A 41 -7.88 -5.63 -13.62
C LYS A 41 -8.25 -4.28 -13.03
N ILE A 42 -7.91 -4.09 -11.76
CA ILE A 42 -8.18 -2.89 -10.98
C ILE A 42 -6.84 -2.28 -10.59
N VAL A 43 -6.68 -0.99 -10.85
CA VAL A 43 -5.55 -0.20 -10.37
C VAL A 43 -6.10 0.78 -9.35
N MET A 44 -5.46 0.88 -8.21
CA MET A 44 -5.80 1.87 -7.21
C MET A 44 -4.55 2.61 -6.83
N GLY A 45 -4.68 3.87 -6.48
CA GLY A 45 -3.57 4.54 -5.85
C GLY A 45 -3.65 4.46 -4.33
N ILE A 46 -2.48 4.56 -3.69
CA ILE A 46 -2.28 4.44 -2.26
C ILE A 46 -1.88 5.81 -1.72
N PRO A 47 -2.72 6.42 -0.88
CA PRO A 47 -2.38 7.68 -0.26
C PRO A 47 -1.38 7.42 0.86
N LEU A 48 -0.15 7.86 0.65
CA LEU A 48 0.88 7.93 1.70
C LEU A 48 0.86 9.31 2.35
N SER A 49 1.28 9.39 3.62
CA SER A 49 1.43 10.67 4.32
C SER A 49 2.49 11.56 3.63
N MET A 50 2.57 12.83 4.03
CA MET A 50 3.66 13.72 3.58
C MET A 50 5.06 13.18 3.93
N SER A 51 5.18 12.48 5.07
CA SER A 51 6.41 11.79 5.46
C SER A 51 6.67 10.50 4.66
N GLY A 52 5.73 10.09 3.81
CA GLY A 52 5.83 8.89 2.98
C GLY A 52 5.52 7.60 3.72
N ASN A 53 4.83 7.66 4.86
CA ASN A 53 4.41 6.49 5.63
C ASN A 53 2.94 6.16 5.40
N TYR A 54 2.56 4.95 5.81
CA TYR A 54 1.16 4.54 5.80
C TYR A 54 0.34 5.35 6.83
N SER A 55 -0.91 5.57 6.48
CA SER A 55 -1.89 6.31 7.29
C SER A 55 -3.17 5.48 7.48
N THR A 56 -4.11 6.01 8.24
CA THR A 56 -5.45 5.44 8.38
C THR A 56 -6.18 5.35 7.02
N GLN A 57 -5.92 6.30 6.11
CA GLN A 57 -6.46 6.26 4.76
C GLN A 57 -5.81 5.14 3.94
N SER A 58 -4.49 4.93 4.06
CA SER A 58 -3.80 3.80 3.40
C SER A 58 -4.42 2.46 3.82
N LEU A 59 -4.68 2.26 5.11
CA LEU A 59 -5.33 1.05 5.61
C LEU A 59 -6.72 0.83 5.00
N LYS A 60 -7.52 1.88 4.82
CA LYS A 60 -8.84 1.75 4.17
C LYS A 60 -8.73 1.29 2.72
N VAL A 61 -7.79 1.86 1.97
CA VAL A 61 -7.54 1.46 0.57
C VAL A 61 -7.05 0.00 0.52
N LEU A 62 -6.09 -0.37 1.36
CA LEU A 62 -5.56 -1.73 1.43
C LEU A 62 -6.63 -2.76 1.85
N THR A 63 -7.52 -2.38 2.76
CA THR A 63 -8.66 -3.22 3.16
C THR A 63 -9.61 -3.45 1.98
N PHE A 64 -9.90 -2.41 1.20
CA PHE A 64 -10.72 -2.54 0.00
C PHE A 64 -10.02 -3.36 -1.08
N ALA A 65 -8.71 -3.18 -1.27
CA ALA A 65 -7.89 -4.01 -2.17
C ALA A 65 -7.94 -5.50 -1.77
N ASN A 66 -7.81 -5.82 -0.48
CA ASN A 66 -7.95 -7.20 0.01
C ASN A 66 -9.34 -7.79 -0.29
N LYS A 67 -10.40 -7.02 -0.07
CA LYS A 67 -11.78 -7.44 -0.42
C LYS A 67 -11.96 -7.70 -1.91
N LEU A 68 -11.31 -6.93 -2.77
CA LEU A 68 -11.34 -7.14 -4.23
C LEU A 68 -10.57 -8.41 -4.62
N VAL A 69 -9.37 -8.62 -4.06
CA VAL A 69 -8.62 -9.87 -4.28
C VAL A 69 -9.40 -11.10 -3.79
N GLU A 70 -10.09 -11.01 -2.65
CA GLU A 70 -11.00 -12.06 -2.16
C GLU A 70 -12.15 -12.38 -3.12
N LYS A 71 -12.58 -11.40 -3.92
CA LYS A 71 -13.60 -11.57 -4.97
C LYS A 71 -13.02 -12.03 -6.31
N GLY A 72 -11.70 -12.25 -6.40
CA GLY A 72 -11.04 -12.76 -7.59
C GLY A 72 -10.59 -11.69 -8.59
N TYR A 73 -10.54 -10.42 -8.20
CA TYR A 73 -9.99 -9.35 -9.05
C TYR A 73 -8.46 -9.30 -8.97
N ASP A 74 -7.80 -8.96 -10.09
CA ASP A 74 -6.39 -8.60 -10.11
C ASP A 74 -6.24 -7.14 -9.71
N VAL A 75 -5.71 -6.89 -8.51
CA VAL A 75 -5.53 -5.54 -7.95
C VAL A 75 -4.08 -5.11 -8.01
N PHE A 76 -3.84 -3.90 -8.49
CA PHE A 76 -2.55 -3.24 -8.57
C PHE A 76 -2.59 -1.92 -7.80
N LEU A 77 -1.52 -1.58 -7.10
CA LEU A 77 -1.43 -0.41 -6.24
C LEU A 77 -0.27 0.50 -6.66
N ILE A 78 -0.51 1.80 -6.74
CA ILE A 78 0.47 2.83 -7.16
C ILE A 78 0.60 3.90 -6.07
N ASP A 79 1.79 4.43 -5.84
CA ASP A 79 2.01 5.59 -4.96
C ASP A 79 1.50 6.88 -5.63
N GLU A 80 0.49 7.54 -5.05
CA GLU A 80 -0.17 8.73 -5.61
C GLU A 80 0.56 10.05 -5.29
N ARG A 81 1.66 10.06 -4.52
CA ARG A 81 2.24 11.33 -4.05
C ARG A 81 2.71 12.26 -5.16
N LEU A 82 3.16 11.71 -6.30
CA LEU A 82 3.56 12.53 -7.46
C LEU A 82 2.36 13.22 -8.10
N THR A 83 1.22 12.55 -8.17
CA THR A 83 0.01 13.06 -8.82
C THR A 83 -0.64 14.17 -7.99
N THR A 84 -0.65 14.05 -6.65
CA THR A 84 -1.14 15.11 -5.74
C THR A 84 -0.33 16.40 -5.85
N LYS A 85 1.00 16.29 -5.99
CA LYS A 85 1.89 17.45 -6.19
C LYS A 85 1.63 18.13 -7.51
N MET A 86 1.47 17.37 -8.60
CA MET A 86 1.15 17.92 -9.92
C MET A 86 -0.20 18.64 -9.94
N ALA A 87 -1.26 18.01 -9.41
CA ALA A 87 -2.60 18.62 -9.34
C ALA A 87 -2.58 19.98 -8.62
N SER A 88 -1.83 20.07 -7.52
CA SER A 88 -1.62 21.31 -6.77
C SER A 88 -0.93 22.39 -7.62
N SER A 89 0.09 22.03 -8.40
CA SER A 89 0.80 22.96 -9.29
C SER A 89 -0.05 23.46 -10.46
N PHE A 90 -1.06 22.71 -10.91
CA PHE A 90 -2.00 23.11 -11.96
C PHE A 90 -3.24 23.85 -11.45
N GLY A 91 -3.35 24.11 -10.14
CA GLY A 91 -4.52 24.77 -9.54
C GLY A 91 -5.80 23.93 -9.60
N ILE A 92 -5.69 22.63 -9.89
CA ILE A 92 -6.81 21.69 -9.93
C ILE A 92 -7.10 21.27 -8.48
N LYS A 93 -8.14 21.85 -7.87
CA LYS A 93 -8.62 21.43 -6.55
C LYS A 93 -9.43 20.14 -6.66
N ASP A 94 -9.00 19.10 -5.94
CA ASP A 94 -9.79 17.93 -5.53
C ASP A 94 -10.76 17.37 -6.58
N ASP A 95 -10.24 17.09 -7.78
CA ASP A 95 -10.97 16.30 -8.77
C ASP A 95 -10.56 14.83 -8.65
N ASP A 96 -11.29 14.05 -7.84
CA ASP A 96 -11.05 12.60 -7.71
C ASP A 96 -11.04 11.90 -9.09
N ALA A 97 -11.83 12.39 -10.07
CA ALA A 97 -11.81 11.84 -11.41
C ALA A 97 -10.49 12.17 -12.14
N PHE A 98 -9.85 13.31 -11.85
CA PHE A 98 -8.51 13.62 -12.35
C PHE A 98 -7.47 12.64 -11.77
N SER A 99 -7.47 12.42 -10.45
CA SER A 99 -6.58 11.44 -9.81
C SER A 99 -6.73 10.05 -10.43
N ALA A 100 -7.97 9.58 -10.61
CA ALA A 100 -8.22 8.28 -11.23
C ALA A 100 -7.74 8.21 -12.69
N ARG A 101 -7.88 9.30 -13.46
CA ARG A 101 -7.32 9.38 -14.82
C ARG A 101 -5.80 9.32 -14.79
N GLN A 102 -5.13 10.01 -13.86
CA GLN A 102 -3.68 9.99 -13.76
C GLN A 102 -3.17 8.59 -13.39
N ILE A 103 -3.78 7.94 -12.39
CA ILE A 103 -3.47 6.55 -11.99
C ILE A 103 -3.60 5.61 -13.19
N PHE A 104 -4.65 5.78 -14.00
CA PHE A 104 -4.83 5.00 -15.24
C PHE A 104 -3.67 5.20 -16.20
N MET A 105 -3.32 6.46 -16.47
CA MET A 105 -2.26 6.82 -17.41
C MET A 105 -0.90 6.31 -16.94
N ASP A 106 -0.55 6.49 -15.67
CA ASP A 106 0.70 6.01 -15.09
C ASP A 106 0.83 4.50 -15.21
N PHE A 107 -0.24 3.76 -14.93
CA PHE A 107 -0.25 2.30 -15.05
C PHE A 107 -0.12 1.83 -16.50
N VAL A 108 -0.84 2.45 -17.44
CA VAL A 108 -0.81 2.04 -18.85
C VAL A 108 0.53 2.38 -19.49
N GLN A 109 1.12 3.54 -19.14
CA GLN A 109 2.42 3.97 -19.65
C GLN A 109 3.57 3.15 -19.06
N ASN A 110 3.53 2.87 -17.75
CA ASN A 110 4.55 2.09 -17.09
C ASN A 110 3.96 1.17 -16.01
N PRO A 111 3.53 -0.05 -16.37
CA PRO A 111 2.96 -0.99 -15.40
C PRO A 111 3.89 -1.34 -14.23
N SER A 112 5.21 -1.15 -14.38
CA SER A 112 6.19 -1.49 -13.33
C SER A 112 6.14 -0.55 -12.13
N VAL A 113 5.49 0.61 -12.23
CA VAL A 113 5.29 1.52 -11.09
C VAL A 113 4.24 0.98 -10.11
N ALA A 114 3.45 -0.01 -10.53
CA ALA A 114 2.41 -0.59 -9.72
C ALA A 114 2.82 -1.93 -9.12
N GLN A 115 2.53 -2.11 -7.83
CA GLN A 115 2.68 -3.39 -7.17
C GLN A 115 1.39 -4.20 -7.30
N LYS A 116 1.47 -5.46 -7.76
CA LYS A 116 0.35 -6.40 -7.63
C LYS A 116 0.08 -6.70 -6.15
N PHE A 117 -1.14 -6.43 -5.70
CA PHE A 117 -1.58 -6.77 -4.35
C PHE A 117 -1.92 -8.26 -4.27
N ARG A 118 -1.43 -8.94 -3.23
CA ARG A 118 -1.55 -10.39 -3.07
C ARG A 118 -1.87 -10.75 -1.62
N LYS A 119 -2.42 -11.94 -1.43
CA LYS A 119 -2.63 -12.48 -0.08
C LYS A 119 -1.30 -12.96 0.48
N GLU A 120 -0.84 -12.28 1.52
CA GLU A 120 0.29 -12.71 2.33
C GLU A 120 -0.17 -13.58 3.50
N LYS A 121 0.75 -14.35 4.08
CA LYS A 121 0.50 -15.16 5.27
C LYS A 121 1.24 -14.59 6.46
N PHE A 122 0.62 -14.67 7.63
CA PHE A 122 1.31 -14.40 8.89
C PHE A 122 2.46 -15.39 9.09
N LEU A 123 3.58 -14.90 9.61
CA LEU A 123 4.67 -15.75 10.08
C LEU A 123 4.22 -16.50 11.33
N ASN A 124 4.70 -17.74 11.48
CA ASN A 124 4.53 -18.52 12.70
C ASN A 124 5.76 -18.37 13.60
N LEU A 125 5.92 -17.19 14.19
CA LEU A 125 6.99 -16.91 15.13
C LEU A 125 6.43 -16.63 16.52
N ASP A 126 7.13 -17.11 17.54
CA ASP A 126 6.84 -16.84 18.93
C ASP A 126 8.09 -16.23 19.55
N LEU A 127 7.97 -15.01 20.06
CA LEU A 127 9.09 -14.24 20.57
C LEU A 127 8.59 -13.40 21.74
N ARG A 128 9.28 -13.52 22.88
CA ARG A 128 9.04 -12.71 24.08
C ARG A 128 10.12 -11.65 24.18
N GLU A 129 10.05 -10.67 23.29
CA GLU A 129 10.97 -9.55 23.25
C GLU A 129 10.19 -8.27 22.92
N GLU A 130 10.54 -7.18 23.58
CA GLU A 130 10.01 -5.86 23.25
C GLU A 130 10.93 -5.17 22.23
N ASN A 131 10.43 -4.14 21.56
CA ASN A 131 11.23 -3.38 20.60
C ASN A 131 11.76 -4.23 19.42
N VAL A 132 10.81 -4.86 18.72
CA VAL A 132 11.03 -5.68 17.52
C VAL A 132 10.63 -4.89 16.26
N LEU A 133 11.41 -5.03 15.19
CA LEU A 133 11.09 -4.54 13.86
C LEU A 133 10.91 -5.73 12.90
N PHE A 134 9.77 -5.78 12.21
CA PHE A 134 9.64 -6.58 10.98
C PHE A 134 10.10 -5.73 9.79
N TYR A 135 11.13 -6.17 9.07
CA TYR A 135 11.67 -5.46 7.91
C TYR A 135 11.47 -6.26 6.62
N GLU A 136 10.59 -5.76 5.75
CA GLU A 136 10.19 -6.39 4.47
C GLU A 136 9.71 -7.85 4.61
N VAL A 137 9.02 -8.15 5.70
CA VAL A 137 8.44 -9.48 6.01
C VAL A 137 7.07 -9.36 6.66
N PRO A 138 6.15 -10.34 6.47
CA PRO A 138 4.86 -10.37 7.16
C PRO A 138 4.97 -10.40 8.68
N PRO A 139 3.93 -9.96 9.42
CA PRO A 139 3.90 -10.06 10.88
C PRO A 139 3.70 -11.49 11.37
N SER A 140 4.07 -11.73 12.62
CA SER A 140 3.46 -12.79 13.45
C SER A 140 2.38 -12.20 14.35
N LYS A 141 1.25 -12.88 14.49
CA LYS A 141 0.13 -12.45 15.37
C LYS A 141 0.51 -12.40 16.85
N LYS A 142 1.56 -13.11 17.24
CA LYS A 142 2.00 -13.22 18.65
C LYS A 142 2.98 -12.12 19.06
N ILE A 143 3.46 -11.31 18.11
CA ILE A 143 4.55 -10.36 18.33
C ILE A 143 4.04 -8.95 18.04
N LYS A 144 3.97 -8.11 19.07
CA LYS A 144 3.72 -6.67 18.92
C LYS A 144 5.04 -6.00 18.50
N ALA A 145 5.02 -5.34 17.35
CA ALA A 145 6.24 -4.82 16.73
C ALA A 145 5.94 -3.61 15.85
N ASP A 146 6.98 -2.86 15.54
CA ASP A 146 6.94 -1.93 14.42
C ASP A 146 7.25 -2.70 13.12
N ALA A 147 6.91 -2.12 11.98
CA ALA A 147 7.20 -2.68 10.68
C ALA A 147 7.74 -1.63 9.73
N LEU A 148 8.68 -2.01 8.86
CA LEU A 148 9.15 -1.20 7.75
C LEU A 148 9.03 -2.03 6.47
N THR A 149 8.17 -1.61 5.56
CA THR A 149 7.99 -2.31 4.29
C THR A 149 7.47 -1.39 3.19
N LYS A 150 8.02 -1.54 1.99
CA LYS A 150 7.47 -0.94 0.76
C LYS A 150 6.41 -1.85 0.11
N ASP A 151 6.29 -3.09 0.55
CA ASP A 151 5.30 -4.01 0.01
C ASP A 151 3.92 -3.78 0.63
N TYR A 152 2.96 -3.34 -0.18
CA TYR A 152 1.61 -3.03 0.27
C TYR A 152 0.83 -4.23 0.84
N SER A 153 1.13 -5.44 0.37
CA SER A 153 0.49 -6.68 0.85
C SER A 153 0.98 -7.03 2.25
N ILE A 154 2.27 -6.82 2.50
CA ILE A 154 2.89 -6.97 3.82
C ILE A 154 2.39 -5.85 4.76
N ALA A 155 2.36 -4.61 4.28
CA ALA A 155 1.88 -3.46 5.04
C ALA A 155 0.42 -3.65 5.50
N PHE A 156 -0.45 -4.18 4.63
CA PHE A 156 -1.83 -4.50 4.98
C PHE A 156 -1.91 -5.43 6.21
N LEU A 157 -1.14 -6.52 6.22
CA LEU A 157 -1.16 -7.45 7.34
C LEU A 157 -0.72 -6.78 8.65
N HIS A 158 0.34 -5.98 8.63
CA HIS A 158 0.80 -5.26 9.82
C HIS A 158 -0.25 -4.27 10.34
N LEU A 159 -0.77 -3.42 9.46
CA LEU A 159 -1.78 -2.43 9.82
C LEU A 159 -3.06 -3.11 10.33
N SER A 160 -3.44 -4.26 9.77
CA SER A 160 -4.64 -5.01 10.16
C SER A 160 -4.60 -5.55 11.60
N ILE A 161 -3.41 -5.75 12.16
CA ILE A 161 -3.21 -6.18 13.55
C ILE A 161 -2.75 -5.04 14.46
N GLY A 162 -2.75 -3.80 13.96
CA GLY A 162 -2.42 -2.60 14.74
C GLY A 162 -0.93 -2.35 14.93
N ASN A 163 -0.05 -2.98 14.14
CA ASN A 163 1.37 -2.63 14.16
C ASN A 163 1.58 -1.25 13.52
N PHE A 164 2.46 -0.45 14.12
CA PHE A 164 2.91 0.77 13.47
C PHE A 164 3.76 0.40 12.25
N THR A 165 3.39 0.90 11.07
CA THR A 165 4.00 0.48 9.81
C THR A 165 4.56 1.68 9.06
N TYR A 166 5.88 1.72 8.92
CA TYR A 166 6.63 2.66 8.10
C TYR A 166 6.71 2.15 6.66
N SER A 167 6.71 3.10 5.71
CA SER A 167 7.11 2.85 4.32
C SER A 167 8.36 3.65 3.95
N ASN A 168 8.65 4.73 4.66
CA ASN A 168 9.83 5.56 4.44
C ASN A 168 10.91 5.26 5.49
N PRO A 169 12.03 4.62 5.12
CA PRO A 169 13.11 4.32 6.07
C PRO A 169 13.71 5.57 6.72
N ASP A 170 13.69 6.72 6.04
CA ASP A 170 14.29 7.97 6.53
C ASP A 170 13.52 8.59 7.70
N THR A 171 12.33 8.06 8.01
CA THR A 171 11.50 8.49 9.14
C THR A 171 11.58 7.54 10.33
N LEU A 172 12.40 6.49 10.22
CA LEU A 172 12.59 5.48 11.25
C LEU A 172 13.91 5.75 11.99
N ASP A 173 13.84 6.61 13.00
CA ASP A 173 15.00 6.97 13.83
C ASP A 173 15.29 5.95 14.94
N LYS A 174 14.31 5.10 15.26
CA LYS A 174 14.37 4.13 16.35
C LYS A 174 15.31 2.96 16.02
N LYS A 175 16.05 2.48 17.04
CA LYS A 175 16.85 1.25 16.97
C LYS A 175 16.19 0.11 17.75
N TYR A 176 16.35 -1.11 17.24
CA TYR A 176 15.60 -2.28 17.66
C TYR A 176 16.48 -3.35 18.31
N ASN A 177 15.90 -4.10 19.25
CA ASN A 177 16.56 -5.25 19.89
C ASN A 177 16.68 -6.39 18.90
N ILE A 178 15.60 -6.61 18.15
CA ILE A 178 15.47 -7.66 17.15
C ILE A 178 14.94 -7.05 15.86
N VAL A 179 15.60 -7.40 14.75
CA VAL A 179 15.08 -7.14 13.39
C VAL A 179 14.82 -8.49 12.75
N ILE A 180 13.56 -8.75 12.39
CA ILE A 180 13.13 -9.95 11.69
C ILE A 180 13.05 -9.61 10.21
N THR A 181 13.76 -10.34 9.36
CA THR A 181 13.84 -10.02 7.92
C THR A 181 14.23 -11.24 7.09
N LYS A 182 14.23 -11.11 5.75
CA LYS A 182 14.73 -12.16 4.84
C LYS A 182 16.23 -12.03 4.62
N LYS A 183 16.87 -13.11 4.15
CA LYS A 183 18.31 -13.13 3.87
C LYS A 183 18.75 -12.00 2.92
N GLU A 184 17.96 -11.70 1.90
CA GLU A 184 18.22 -10.63 0.92
C GLU A 184 18.30 -9.22 1.54
N PHE A 185 17.59 -9.01 2.66
CA PHE A 185 17.51 -7.74 3.36
C PHE A 185 18.40 -7.68 4.60
N GLU A 186 19.10 -8.76 4.97
CA GLU A 186 19.90 -8.85 6.19
C GLU A 186 20.87 -7.67 6.34
N LYS A 187 21.60 -7.34 5.27
CA LYS A 187 22.59 -6.26 5.27
C LYS A 187 21.96 -4.92 5.65
N ASN A 188 20.82 -4.59 5.05
CA ASN A 188 20.11 -3.34 5.32
C ASN A 188 19.39 -3.39 6.68
N GLY A 189 18.87 -4.55 7.07
CA GLY A 189 18.20 -4.76 8.35
C GLY A 189 19.11 -4.47 9.55
N LYS A 190 20.41 -4.77 9.43
CA LYS A 190 21.41 -4.45 10.47
C LYS A 190 21.49 -2.96 10.80
N ASN A 191 21.15 -2.07 9.86
CA ASN A 191 21.18 -0.63 10.10
C ASN A 191 20.13 -0.20 11.14
N PHE A 192 19.11 -1.01 11.42
CA PHE A 192 18.07 -0.70 12.39
C PHE A 192 18.32 -1.32 13.77
N LEU A 193 19.41 -2.06 13.97
CA LEU A 193 19.73 -2.66 15.26
C LEU A 193 20.36 -1.67 16.23
N LYS A 194 20.05 -1.86 17.51
CA LYS A 194 20.85 -1.29 18.60
C LYS A 194 22.17 -2.06 18.77
N SER A 195 23.12 -1.49 19.52
CA SER A 195 24.32 -2.21 19.92
C SER A 195 23.97 -3.52 20.65
N GLY A 196 24.52 -4.65 20.20
CA GLY A 196 24.20 -5.99 20.70
C GLY A 196 22.84 -6.57 20.25
N GLY A 197 22.13 -5.90 19.35
CA GLY A 197 20.89 -6.41 18.76
C GLY A 197 21.11 -7.61 17.84
N LYS A 198 20.02 -8.33 17.52
CA LYS A 198 20.07 -9.59 16.75
C LYS A 198 19.18 -9.52 15.49
N ILE A 199 19.66 -10.11 14.40
CA ILE A 199 18.82 -10.42 13.23
C ILE A 199 18.21 -11.81 13.41
N ILE A 200 16.92 -11.93 13.11
CA ILE A 200 16.26 -13.22 12.88
C ILE A 200 15.91 -13.30 11.39
N LEU A 201 16.35 -14.37 10.75
CA LEU A 201 16.05 -14.63 9.34
C LEU A 201 14.82 -15.53 9.20
N VAL A 202 13.95 -15.19 8.26
CA VAL A 202 12.73 -15.94 7.90
C VAL A 202 12.58 -16.10 6.40
#